data_AF-A0A8X7MJG8-F1
#
_entry.id   AF-A0A8X7MJG8-F1
#
_cell.length_a   1.000
_cell.length_b   1.000
_cell.length_c   1.000
_cell.angle_alpha   90.00
_cell.angle_beta   90.00
_cell.angle_gamma   90.00
#
_symmetry.space_group_name_H-M   'P 1'
#
loop_
_entity.id
_entity.type
_entity.pdbx_description
1 polymer ?
#
loop_
_entity_poly.entity_id
_entity_poly.type
_entity_poly.pdbx_seq_one_letter_code
_entity_poly.pdbx_strand_id
1 'polypeptide(L)'
;MHKLAGAIPSPLSADGYEKSLKDLALFHAYGEVVEGLRSGFDFGIPPVSSFRSPPSHGSATNDFDTLNASIDKEVSLGRSLGPFSQDQAEDMLGPFQTSPLGLVPKPNGKWRMIQDFSYPKKGVYASVNSYIESDEFVCAWDEFLALVDLVSILRSVHLRLLALVTRAQ
;
A
#
# COMPACT_ATOMS: atom_id res chain seq x y z
N MET A 1 3.89 17.86 -4.82
CA MET A 1 4.11 16.52 -5.38
C MET A 1 3.92 16.58 -6.89
N HIS A 2 5.01 16.41 -7.65
CA HIS A 2 4.92 16.30 -9.11
C HIS A 2 4.25 14.96 -9.45
N LYS A 3 3.17 14.99 -10.23
CA LYS A 3 2.56 13.77 -10.79
C LYS A 3 3.63 13.06 -11.62
N LEU A 4 4.01 11.85 -11.19
CA LEU A 4 4.81 10.94 -12.01
C LEU A 4 4.00 10.66 -13.29
N ALA A 5 4.38 11.33 -14.38
CA ALA A 5 3.75 11.18 -15.68
C ALA A 5 4.07 9.78 -16.21
N GLY A 6 3.04 8.94 -16.33
CA GLY A 6 3.16 7.54 -16.74
C GLY A 6 2.50 6.53 -15.82
N ALA A 7 1.50 6.93 -15.03
CA ALA A 7 0.77 6.05 -14.12
C ALA A 7 0.27 4.80 -14.85
N ILE A 8 0.89 3.66 -14.55
CA ILE A 8 0.33 2.35 -14.82
C ILE A 8 -1.00 2.31 -14.06
N PRO A 9 -2.13 2.00 -14.72
CA PRO A 9 -3.43 2.08 -14.06
C PRO A 9 -3.44 1.11 -12.89
N SER A 10 -3.52 1.67 -11.68
CA SER A 10 -3.89 0.89 -10.49
C SER A 10 -5.12 0.05 -10.84
N PRO A 11 -5.17 -1.23 -10.49
CA PRO A 11 -6.39 -2.03 -10.69
C PRO A 11 -7.57 -1.47 -9.90
N LEU A 12 -7.32 -0.57 -8.94
CA LEU A 12 -8.32 0.10 -8.13
C LEU A 12 -8.71 1.43 -8.79
N SER A 13 -9.99 1.57 -9.14
CA SER A 13 -10.56 2.79 -9.72
C SER A 13 -10.98 3.75 -8.62
N ALA A 14 -10.21 4.82 -8.39
CA ALA A 14 -10.57 5.86 -7.43
C ALA A 14 -11.96 6.47 -7.72
N ASP A 15 -12.30 6.67 -9.00
CA ASP A 15 -13.61 7.19 -9.41
C ASP A 15 -14.74 6.20 -9.12
N GLY A 16 -14.47 4.90 -9.30
CA GLY A 16 -15.41 3.82 -8.96
C GLY A 16 -15.67 3.75 -7.45
N TYR A 17 -14.63 3.92 -6.64
CA TYR A 17 -14.75 4.01 -5.18
C TYR A 17 -15.53 5.28 -4.78
N GLU A 18 -15.20 6.44 -5.34
CA GLU A 18 -15.90 7.69 -5.05
C GLU A 18 -17.39 7.59 -5.35
N LYS A 19 -17.74 7.08 -6.54
CA LYS A 19 -19.13 6.86 -6.93
C LYS A 19 -19.85 5.94 -5.94
N SER A 20 -19.26 4.77 -5.64
CA SER A 20 -19.88 3.79 -4.75
C SER A 20 -20.08 4.34 -3.33
N LEU A 21 -19.10 5.06 -2.80
CA LEU A 21 -19.18 5.68 -1.48
C LEU A 21 -20.25 6.78 -1.43
N LYS A 22 -20.43 7.56 -2.50
CA LYS A 22 -21.50 8.56 -2.60
C LYS A 22 -22.88 7.91 -2.71
N ASP A 23 -23.04 6.90 -3.56
CA ASP A 23 -24.30 6.17 -3.74
C ASP A 23 -24.76 5.51 -2.42
N LEU A 24 -23.81 5.09 -1.58
CA LEU A 24 -24.08 4.50 -0.26
C LEU A 24 -24.15 5.51 0.89
N ALA A 25 -24.01 6.82 0.62
CA ALA A 25 -23.92 7.88 1.64
C ALA A 25 -22.77 7.69 2.67
N LEU A 26 -21.71 6.99 2.27
CA LEU A 26 -20.55 6.64 3.09
C LEU A 26 -19.31 7.53 2.84
N PHE A 27 -19.40 8.47 1.90
CA PHE A 27 -18.27 9.32 1.54
C PHE A 27 -17.74 10.15 2.72
N HIS A 28 -18.62 10.59 3.63
CA HIS A 28 -18.23 11.35 4.82
C HIS A 28 -17.33 10.56 5.78
N ALA A 29 -17.42 9.22 5.77
CA ALA A 29 -16.66 8.35 6.66
C ALA A 29 -15.40 7.77 6.00
N TYR A 30 -15.40 7.60 4.67
CA TYR A 30 -14.32 6.90 3.95
C TYR A 30 -13.75 7.69 2.76
N GLY A 31 -13.98 9.00 2.70
CA GLY A 31 -13.51 9.85 1.61
C GLY A 31 -11.99 9.80 1.42
N GLU A 32 -11.24 9.64 2.52
CA GLU A 32 -9.77 9.52 2.52
C GLU A 32 -9.27 8.33 1.68
N VAL A 33 -10.04 7.26 1.53
CA VAL A 33 -9.67 6.13 0.65
C VAL A 33 -9.55 6.59 -0.80
N VAL A 34 -10.46 7.47 -1.25
CA VAL A 34 -10.44 8.00 -2.62
C VAL A 34 -9.23 8.90 -2.81
N GLU A 35 -8.94 9.75 -1.82
CA GLU A 35 -7.76 10.62 -1.84
C GLU A 35 -6.48 9.79 -1.88
N GLY A 36 -6.39 8.75 -1.04
CA GLY A 36 -5.27 7.82 -0.99
C GLY A 36 -5.03 7.07 -2.29
N LEU A 37 -6.10 6.64 -2.98
CA LEU A 37 -5.98 5.99 -4.29
C LEU A 37 -5.49 6.96 -5.40
N ARG A 38 -5.75 8.26 -5.28
CA ARG A 38 -5.35 9.27 -6.27
C ARG A 38 -3.96 9.82 -6.03
N SER A 39 -3.60 10.00 -4.76
CA SER A 39 -2.44 10.79 -4.34
C SER A 39 -1.44 10.00 -3.51
N GLY A 40 -1.76 8.76 -3.14
CA GLY A 40 -0.98 7.94 -2.21
C GLY A 40 -1.50 8.05 -0.78
N PHE A 41 -1.21 7.03 0.03
CA PHE A 41 -1.58 6.98 1.44
C PHE A 41 -0.44 7.53 2.30
N ASP A 42 -0.79 8.36 3.28
CA ASP A 42 0.13 8.80 4.31
C ASP A 42 0.13 7.79 5.45
N PHE A 43 1.29 7.20 5.72
CA PHE A 43 1.50 6.23 6.80
C PHE A 43 2.20 6.85 8.02
N GLY A 44 2.22 8.18 8.12
CA GLY A 44 2.89 8.89 9.21
C GLY A 44 4.41 8.90 9.09
N ILE A 45 4.96 8.57 7.91
CA ILE A 45 6.40 8.57 7.67
C ILE A 45 6.84 10.03 7.45
N PRO A 46 7.71 10.59 8.31
CA PRO A 46 8.14 11.97 8.17
C PRO A 46 8.98 12.15 6.90
N PRO A 47 9.03 13.38 6.33
CA PRO A 47 9.88 13.67 5.18
C PRO A 47 11.33 13.26 5.42
N VAL A 48 11.90 12.51 4.46
CA VAL A 48 13.30 12.10 4.52
C VAL A 48 14.18 13.30 4.22
N SER A 49 15.05 13.66 5.17
CA SER A 49 15.89 14.86 5.08
C SER A 49 17.28 14.60 4.49
N SER A 50 17.66 13.34 4.31
CA SER A 50 18.98 12.95 3.81
C SER A 50 18.91 11.64 3.02
N PHE A 51 19.66 11.55 1.93
CA PHE A 51 19.74 10.31 1.15
C PHE A 51 20.34 9.18 1.99
N ARG A 52 19.68 8.01 1.98
CA ARG A 52 20.12 6.79 2.64
C ARG A 52 19.91 5.61 1.69
N SER A 53 20.98 4.96 1.28
CA SER A 53 20.87 3.70 0.54
C SER A 53 21.78 2.62 1.12
N PRO A 54 21.32 1.90 2.16
CA PRO A 54 22.08 0.79 2.71
C PRO A 54 22.27 -0.34 1.67
N PRO A 55 23.35 -1.14 1.78
CA PRO A 55 23.54 -2.29 0.91
C PRO A 55 22.45 -3.33 1.14
N SER A 56 22.08 -4.05 0.07
CA SER A 56 21.17 -5.19 0.16
C SER A 56 21.80 -6.34 0.97
N HIS A 57 20.95 -7.23 1.51
CA HIS A 57 21.38 -8.40 2.28
C HIS A 57 22.23 -9.35 1.43
N GLY A 58 23.13 -10.08 2.08
CA GLY A 58 24.02 -11.04 1.41
C GLY A 58 23.30 -12.06 0.51
N SER A 59 22.08 -12.46 0.89
CA SER A 59 21.28 -13.38 0.06
C SER A 59 20.88 -12.80 -1.29
N ALA A 60 20.73 -11.47 -1.40
CA ALA A 60 20.43 -10.80 -2.65
C ALA A 60 21.71 -10.47 -3.45
N THR A 61 22.79 -10.05 -2.77
CA THR A 61 24.05 -9.71 -3.45
C THR A 61 24.82 -10.93 -3.94
N ASN A 62 24.53 -12.12 -3.43
CA ASN A 62 25.17 -13.37 -3.87
C ASN A 62 24.47 -14.02 -5.07
N ASP A 63 23.25 -13.59 -5.40
CA ASP A 63 22.45 -14.11 -6.51
C ASP A 63 21.70 -12.96 -7.22
N PHE A 64 22.47 -12.16 -7.95
CA PHE A 64 21.94 -11.02 -8.70
C PHE A 64 21.00 -11.43 -9.82
N ASP A 65 21.16 -12.61 -10.42
CA ASP A 65 20.30 -13.07 -11.51
C ASP A 65 18.87 -13.29 -11.01
N THR A 66 18.71 -13.98 -9.89
CA THR A 66 17.40 -14.19 -9.26
C THR A 66 16.79 -12.88 -8.77
N LEU A 67 17.62 -11.97 -8.25
CA LEU A 67 17.17 -10.66 -7.79
C LEU A 67 16.65 -9.81 -8.96
N ASN A 68 17.45 -9.65 -10.01
CA ASN A 68 17.11 -8.84 -11.18
C ASN A 68 15.87 -9.43 -11.90
N ALA A 69 15.79 -10.75 -12.05
CA ALA A 69 14.60 -11.39 -12.60
C ALA A 69 13.33 -11.12 -11.76
N SER A 70 13.47 -10.97 -10.44
CA SER A 70 12.35 -10.59 -9.56
C SER A 70 11.95 -9.13 -9.75
N ILE A 71 12.92 -8.22 -9.87
CA ILE A 71 12.70 -6.79 -10.13
C ILE A 71 12.03 -6.59 -11.49
N ASP A 72 12.59 -7.17 -12.55
CA ASP A 72 12.06 -7.09 -13.92
C ASP A 72 10.63 -7.62 -14.00
N LYS A 73 10.31 -8.64 -13.21
CA LYS A 73 8.95 -9.16 -13.12
C LYS A 73 7.99 -8.15 -12.50
N GLU A 74 8.34 -7.50 -11.38
CA GLU A 74 7.46 -6.51 -10.76
C GLU A 74 7.28 -5.26 -11.64
N VAL A 75 8.35 -4.85 -12.35
CA VAL A 75 8.29 -3.75 -13.34
C VAL A 75 7.43 -4.12 -14.55
N SER A 76 7.61 -5.30 -15.13
CA SER A 76 6.81 -5.76 -16.29
C SER A 76 5.33 -5.98 -15.96
N LEU A 77 5.01 -6.31 -14.71
CA LEU A 77 3.63 -6.36 -14.19
C LEU A 77 3.10 -4.97 -13.82
N GLY A 78 3.93 -3.94 -13.90
CA GLY A 78 3.58 -2.56 -13.60
C GLY A 78 3.27 -2.29 -12.12
N ARG A 79 3.77 -3.15 -11.23
CA ARG A 79 3.62 -3.01 -9.77
C ARG A 79 4.72 -2.15 -9.17
N SER A 80 5.80 -1.91 -9.91
CA SER A 80 6.90 -1.05 -9.54
C SER A 80 7.27 -0.17 -10.73
N LEU A 81 7.66 1.06 -10.44
CA LEU A 81 8.22 1.98 -11.43
C LEU A 81 9.74 1.91 -11.39
N GLY A 82 10.39 2.13 -12.53
CA GLY A 82 11.84 2.10 -12.67
C GLY A 82 12.34 0.90 -13.49
N PRO A 83 13.59 0.45 -13.26
CA PRO A 83 14.54 0.95 -12.27
C PRO A 83 14.97 2.40 -12.54
N PHE A 84 15.13 3.19 -11.49
CA PHE A 84 15.62 4.57 -11.56
C PHE A 84 17.07 4.65 -11.08
N SER A 85 17.86 5.57 -11.64
CA SER A 85 19.13 5.96 -11.02
C SER A 85 18.87 6.74 -9.74
N GLN A 86 19.91 6.88 -8.90
CA GLN A 86 19.82 7.73 -7.70
C GLN A 86 19.40 9.16 -8.07
N ASP A 87 20.07 9.78 -9.05
CA ASP A 87 19.78 11.15 -9.46
C ASP A 87 18.33 11.32 -9.96
N GLN A 88 17.81 10.35 -10.71
CA GLN A 88 16.41 10.37 -11.16
C GLN A 88 15.45 10.31 -9.98
N ALA A 89 15.71 9.45 -9.00
CA ALA A 89 14.86 9.33 -7.81
C ALA A 89 14.95 10.58 -6.92
N GLU A 90 16.14 11.14 -6.72
CA GLU A 90 16.36 12.37 -5.95
C GLU A 90 15.71 13.59 -6.61
N ASP A 91 15.75 13.70 -7.95
CA ASP A 91 15.05 14.77 -8.69
C ASP A 91 13.52 14.69 -8.51
N MET A 92 12.97 13.47 -8.50
CA MET A 92 11.53 13.27 -8.35
C MET A 92 11.01 13.40 -6.91
N LEU A 93 11.78 12.92 -5.93
CA LEU A 93 11.32 12.76 -4.54
C LEU A 93 11.99 13.73 -3.56
N GLY A 94 13.12 14.35 -3.93
CA GLY A 94 14.06 14.92 -2.99
C GLY A 94 14.91 13.83 -2.31
N PRO A 95 15.58 14.12 -1.18
CA PRO A 95 16.31 13.11 -0.43
C PRO A 95 15.39 11.93 -0.05
N PHE A 96 15.87 10.71 -0.25
CA PHE A 96 15.07 9.50 -0.02
C PHE A 96 15.85 8.40 0.70
N GLN A 97 15.12 7.44 1.25
CA GLN A 97 15.67 6.26 1.92
C GLN A 97 15.25 5.00 1.18
N THR A 98 16.20 4.10 0.89
CA THR A 98 15.92 2.76 0.38
C THR A 98 15.94 1.72 1.49
N SER A 99 15.24 0.60 1.27
CA SER A 99 15.29 -0.57 2.14
C SER A 99 16.11 -1.67 1.49
N PRO A 100 17.01 -2.35 2.24
CA PRO A 100 17.78 -3.47 1.73
C PRO A 100 16.90 -4.54 1.09
N LEU A 101 17.30 -5.02 -0.08
CA LEU A 101 16.68 -6.19 -0.69
C LEU A 101 17.29 -7.47 -0.13
N GLY A 102 16.50 -8.54 -0.10
CA GLY A 102 16.95 -9.88 0.27
C GLY A 102 16.25 -10.93 -0.58
N LEU A 103 16.84 -12.12 -0.64
CA LEU A 103 16.20 -13.31 -1.21
C LEU A 103 15.93 -14.34 -0.09
N VAL A 104 14.71 -14.87 -0.06
CA VAL A 104 14.28 -15.93 0.87
C VAL A 104 13.69 -17.10 0.08
N PRO A 105 14.06 -18.36 0.40
CA PRO A 105 13.54 -19.51 -0.33
C PRO A 105 12.06 -19.74 -0.02
N LYS A 106 11.30 -20.16 -1.03
CA LYS A 106 9.92 -20.65 -0.89
C LYS A 106 9.92 -22.18 -0.80
N PRO A 107 8.89 -22.79 -0.21
CA PRO A 107 8.77 -24.26 -0.14
C PRO A 107 8.80 -24.97 -1.50
N ASN A 108 8.41 -24.28 -2.58
CA ASN A 108 8.41 -24.82 -3.93
C ASN A 108 9.75 -24.69 -4.68
N GLY A 109 10.84 -24.38 -3.98
CA GLY A 109 12.18 -24.23 -4.55
C GLY A 109 12.43 -22.92 -5.31
N LYS A 110 11.44 -22.03 -5.41
CA LYS A 110 11.62 -20.67 -5.97
C LYS A 110 12.06 -19.69 -4.87
N TRP A 111 12.53 -18.52 -5.27
CA TRP A 111 12.89 -17.45 -4.33
C TRP A 111 11.78 -16.39 -4.20
N ARG A 112 11.79 -15.67 -3.08
CA ARG A 112 11.01 -14.46 -2.82
C ARG A 112 11.99 -13.31 -2.59
N MET A 113 11.91 -12.27 -3.40
CA MET A 113 12.48 -10.98 -3.08
C MET A 113 11.74 -10.38 -1.88
N ILE A 114 12.48 -9.96 -0.87
CA ILE A 114 11.98 -9.24 0.31
C ILE A 114 12.59 -7.84 0.34
N GLN A 115 11.82 -6.88 0.86
CA GLN A 115 12.29 -5.53 1.20
C GLN A 115 12.32 -5.41 2.72
N ASP A 116 13.48 -5.13 3.29
CA ASP A 116 13.63 -5.02 4.75
C ASP A 116 13.29 -3.60 5.22
N PHE A 117 11.99 -3.33 5.38
CA PHE A 117 11.50 -2.05 5.91
C PHE A 117 11.82 -1.83 7.39
N SER A 118 12.33 -2.85 8.08
CA SER A 118 12.74 -2.76 9.49
C SER A 118 14.24 -2.47 9.63
N TYR A 119 14.98 -2.29 8.53
CA TYR A 119 16.38 -1.88 8.55
C TYR A 119 16.54 -0.34 8.58
N PRO A 120 17.49 0.20 9.37
CA PRO A 120 18.30 -0.51 10.36
C PRO A 120 17.47 -0.81 11.62
N LYS A 121 17.66 -2.00 12.22
CA LYS A 121 16.98 -2.34 13.50
C LYS A 121 17.44 -1.44 14.64
N LYS A 122 18.70 -1.02 14.60
CA LYS A 122 19.35 -0.04 15.47
C LYS A 122 20.36 0.70 14.62
N GLY A 123 20.21 2.01 14.48
CA GLY A 123 21.05 2.81 13.58
C GLY A 123 20.98 4.30 13.88
N VAL A 124 21.73 5.07 13.09
CA VAL A 124 21.80 6.54 13.19
C VAL A 124 20.55 7.22 12.59
N TYR A 125 19.74 6.47 11.86
CA TYR A 125 18.46 6.88 11.30
C TYR A 125 17.42 5.80 11.55
N ALA A 126 16.14 6.18 11.51
CA ALA A 126 15.04 5.28 11.77
C ALA A 126 14.71 4.42 10.53
N SER A 127 14.25 3.20 10.76
CA SER A 127 13.72 2.34 9.69
C SER A 127 12.32 2.79 9.29
N VAL A 128 11.87 2.45 8.08
CA VAL A 128 10.52 2.81 7.61
C VAL A 128 9.45 2.34 8.59
N ASN A 129 9.54 1.09 9.04
CA ASN A 129 8.58 0.50 9.97
C ASN A 129 8.65 1.10 11.38
N SER A 130 9.71 1.83 11.74
CA SER A 130 9.77 2.46 13.07
C SER A 130 8.87 3.68 13.21
N TYR A 131 8.33 4.20 12.10
CA TYR A 131 7.36 5.29 12.07
C TYR A 131 5.90 4.80 12.09
N ILE A 132 5.68 3.50 11.93
CA ILE A 132 4.33 2.93 11.86
C ILE A 132 3.99 2.37 13.24
N GLU A 133 3.03 3.00 13.92
CA GLU A 133 2.49 2.49 15.18
C GLU A 133 1.54 1.33 14.89
N SER A 134 1.99 0.10 15.10
CA SER A 134 1.19 -1.11 14.78
C SER A 134 -0.15 -1.16 15.51
N ASP A 135 -0.22 -0.55 16.70
CA ASP A 135 -1.40 -0.54 17.54
C ASP A 135 -2.51 0.37 16.98
N GLU A 136 -2.16 1.32 16.09
CA GLU A 136 -3.13 2.13 15.36
C GLU A 136 -3.73 1.36 14.16
N PHE A 137 -3.07 0.29 13.70
CA PHE A 137 -3.48 -0.52 12.56
C PHE A 137 -3.89 -1.93 13.00
N VAL A 138 -4.93 -2.01 13.84
CA VAL A 138 -5.45 -3.29 14.34
C VAL A 138 -5.96 -4.15 13.19
N CYS A 139 -5.19 -5.17 12.83
CA CYS A 139 -5.62 -6.22 11.92
C CYS A 139 -6.33 -7.31 12.72
N ALA A 140 -7.66 -7.29 12.73
CA ALA A 140 -8.47 -8.37 13.25
C ALA A 140 -8.76 -9.40 12.13
N TRP A 141 -8.83 -10.68 12.53
CA TRP A 141 -9.28 -11.76 11.68
C TRP A 141 -10.64 -12.22 12.18
N ASP A 142 -11.59 -12.39 11.26
CA ASP A 142 -12.91 -12.90 11.58
C ASP A 142 -13.30 -14.03 10.62
N GLU A 143 -14.27 -14.84 11.04
CA GLU A 143 -14.73 -15.98 10.26
C GLU A 143 -15.67 -15.54 9.13
N PHE A 144 -15.77 -16.37 8.09
CA PHE A 144 -16.67 -16.10 6.96
C PHE A 144 -18.13 -15.89 7.41
N LEU A 145 -18.57 -16.61 8.45
CA LEU A 145 -19.93 -16.47 8.97
C LEU A 145 -20.17 -15.10 9.64
N ALA A 146 -19.17 -14.54 10.32
CA ALA A 146 -19.29 -13.20 10.90
C ALA A 146 -19.44 -12.13 9.80
N LEU A 147 -18.76 -12.29 8.67
CA LEU A 147 -18.96 -11.45 7.49
C LEU A 147 -20.39 -11.57 6.94
N VAL A 148 -20.92 -12.80 6.83
CA VAL A 148 -22.29 -13.05 6.35
C VAL A 148 -23.32 -12.39 7.28
N ASP A 149 -23.14 -12.50 8.59
CA ASP A 149 -24.01 -11.88 9.59
C ASP A 149 -23.97 -10.36 9.48
N LEU A 150 -22.78 -9.77 9.39
CA LEU A 150 -22.60 -8.33 9.21
C LEU A 150 -23.29 -7.81 7.95
N VAL A 151 -23.11 -8.49 6.81
CA VAL A 151 -23.77 -8.11 5.54
C VAL A 151 -25.30 -8.27 5.62
N SER A 152 -25.78 -9.30 6.32
CA SER A 152 -27.22 -9.56 6.49
C SER A 152 -27.90 -8.47 7.34
N ILE A 153 -27.19 -7.94 8.34
CA ILE A 153 -27.64 -6.81 9.16
C ILE A 153 -27.70 -5.52 8.32
N LEU A 154 -26.68 -5.23 7.51
CA LEU A 154 -26.64 -4.03 6.68
C LEU A 154 -27.79 -3.97 5.64
N ARG A 155 -28.17 -5.12 5.05
CA ARG A 155 -29.33 -5.20 4.14
C ARG A 155 -30.65 -4.89 4.84
N SER A 156 -30.78 -5.23 6.12
CA SER A 156 -31.99 -4.96 6.90
C SER A 156 -32.16 -3.48 7.26
N VAL A 157 -31.07 -2.72 7.39
CA VAL A 157 -31.13 -1.27 7.68
C VAL A 157 -31.57 -0.47 6.44
N HIS A 158 -31.11 -0.87 5.24
CA HIS A 158 -31.53 -0.22 3.98
C HIS A 158 -33.02 -0.47 3.67
N LEU A 159 -33.55 -1.64 4.03
CA LEU A 159 -34.98 -1.94 3.93
C LEU A 159 -35.84 -1.20 4.97
N ARG A 160 -35.29 -0.84 6.14
CA ARG A 160 -36.02 -0.07 7.15
C ARG A 160 -36.11 1.43 6.84
N LEU A 161 -35.16 2.01 6.11
CA LEU A 161 -35.26 3.41 5.67
C LEU A 161 -36.29 3.60 4.53
N LEU A 162 -36.54 2.56 3.71
CA LEU A 162 -37.55 2.60 2.65
C LEU A 162 -39.00 2.48 3.16
N ALA A 163 -39.21 2.02 4.39
CA ALA A 163 -40.55 1.76 4.94
C ALA A 163 -41.19 2.95 5.68
N LEU A 164 -40.51 4.10 5.82
CA LEU A 164 -41.00 5.26 6.59
C LEU A 164 -41.44 6.46 5.75
N VAL A 165 -41.67 6.28 4.46
CA VAL A 165 -42.41 7.24 3.63
C VAL A 165 -43.58 6.54 2.96
N THR A 166 -44.62 6.23 3.73
CA THR A 166 -45.98 6.15 3.17
C THR A 166 -46.87 7.17 3.87
N ARG A 167 -47.61 7.85 3.00
CA ARG A 167 -48.30 9.14 3.16
C ARG A 167 -49.22 9.24 4.37
N ALA A 168 -49.29 10.48 4.86
CA ALA A 168 -50.48 11.03 5.50
C ALA A 168 -51.76 10.68 4.73
N GLN A 169 -52.73 10.15 5.46
CA GLN A 169 -54.12 10.62 5.48
C GLN A 169 -54.57 10.62 6.94
#